data_AF-A0A1X7J5A2-F1
#
_entry.id   AF-A0A1X7J5A2-F1
#
_cell.length_a   1.000
_cell.length_b   1.000
_cell.length_c   1.000
_cell.angle_alpha   90.00
_cell.angle_beta   90.00
_cell.angle_gamma   90.00
#
_symmetry.space_group_name_H-M   'P 1'
#
loop_
_entity.id
_entity.type
_entity.pdbx_description
1 polymer ?
#
loop_
_entity_poly.entity_id
_entity_poly.type
_entity_poly.pdbx_seq_one_letter_code
_entity_poly.pdbx_strand_id
1 'polypeptide(L)'
;MYMKITERAPSRRISDVLEFDLGPRMGFEHHSPVVDELAGHHGVLAQLRKLGSRLLTRDRGDVRPRHRPSAAALLSPADPGVFSLWERRAVAAFASILTGNVHQAKYVGLLADSHNDTGERVGDLSQAVLAEAHRLASTMPLDRYRVGDRLRERLNDRVAAALEHVWQILHGLSGTGASRQCLSRAGWSEDDIVSLEHVVSLFSPMSVIRH
;
A
#
# COMPACT_ATOMS: atom_id res chain seq x y z
N MET A 1 7.99 3.90 63.17
CA MET A 1 7.00 2.81 63.15
C MET A 1 7.35 1.91 61.98
N TYR A 2 7.68 0.63 62.21
CA TYR A 2 8.12 -0.30 61.16
C TYR A 2 7.02 -1.31 60.86
N MET A 3 6.77 -1.59 59.58
CA MET A 3 6.38 -2.93 59.12
C MET A 3 7.13 -3.29 57.84
N LYS A 4 7.94 -4.34 57.92
CA LYS A 4 8.09 -5.30 56.81
C LYS A 4 6.81 -6.17 56.80
N ILE A 5 6.47 -6.91 55.76
CA ILE A 5 7.02 -8.25 55.49
C ILE A 5 6.60 -8.70 54.07
N THR A 6 7.44 -9.56 53.52
CA THR A 6 7.41 -10.42 52.30
C THR A 6 6.04 -11.06 51.96
N GLU A 7 5.78 -11.75 50.83
CA GLU A 7 6.57 -12.39 49.74
C GLU A 7 5.60 -12.61 48.53
N ARG A 8 5.82 -13.28 47.37
CA ARG A 8 6.91 -14.07 46.73
C ARG A 8 6.69 -14.08 45.20
N ALA A 9 7.67 -14.56 44.42
CA ALA A 9 7.48 -15.07 43.04
C ALA A 9 7.86 -16.56 42.98
N PRO A 10 7.35 -17.34 42.01
CA PRO A 10 8.30 -17.92 41.05
C PRO A 10 7.76 -18.08 39.62
N SER A 11 8.70 -18.24 38.68
CA SER A 11 8.46 -18.53 37.26
C SER A 11 7.99 -19.97 36.99
N ARG A 12 7.36 -20.19 35.83
CA ARG A 12 7.47 -21.47 35.10
C ARG A 12 7.77 -21.22 33.61
N ARG A 13 8.67 -22.05 33.09
CA ARG A 13 8.94 -22.37 31.67
C ARG A 13 8.68 -23.89 31.51
N ILE A 14 9.07 -24.46 30.37
CA ILE A 14 8.85 -25.87 29.94
C ILE A 14 7.42 -25.97 29.38
N SER A 15 7.21 -26.02 28.06
CA SER A 15 7.68 -26.97 27.01
C SER A 15 6.79 -28.21 26.92
N ASP A 16 6.88 -28.90 25.77
CA ASP A 16 6.16 -30.13 25.41
C ASP A 16 4.66 -29.91 25.11
N VAL A 17 4.02 -30.60 24.15
CA VAL A 17 4.52 -31.50 23.09
C VAL A 17 3.51 -31.51 21.93
N LEU A 18 3.98 -31.66 20.69
CA LEU A 18 3.37 -32.56 19.69
C LEU A 18 4.25 -32.63 18.44
N GLU A 19 4.82 -33.81 18.24
CA GLU A 19 5.75 -34.15 17.18
C GLU A 19 5.03 -34.64 15.92
N PHE A 20 5.79 -34.67 14.82
CA PHE A 20 5.45 -35.30 13.54
C PHE A 20 4.82 -36.70 13.67
N ASP A 21 3.93 -37.03 12.72
CA ASP A 21 3.80 -38.39 12.21
C ASP A 21 3.87 -38.36 10.67
N LEU A 22 4.67 -39.27 10.09
CA LEU A 22 4.85 -39.45 8.65
C LEU A 22 4.77 -40.94 8.31
N GLY A 23 3.55 -41.40 8.08
CA GLY A 23 3.25 -42.77 7.64
C GLY A 23 3.90 -43.15 6.29
N PRO A 24 4.14 -44.45 6.03
CA PRO A 24 5.18 -44.89 5.10
C PRO A 24 4.74 -45.10 3.64
N ARG A 25 5.75 -45.28 2.78
CA ARG A 25 5.65 -45.52 1.33
C ARG A 25 5.23 -46.96 0.98
N MET A 26 4.27 -47.08 0.06
CA MET A 26 4.27 -48.09 -1.02
C MET A 26 3.68 -47.44 -2.28
N GLY A 27 4.08 -47.78 -3.52
CA GLY A 27 5.15 -48.73 -3.89
C GLY A 27 4.79 -49.67 -5.03
N PHE A 28 4.27 -49.15 -6.17
CA PHE A 28 4.11 -49.95 -7.39
C PHE A 28 4.39 -49.12 -8.64
N GLU A 29 5.26 -49.64 -9.51
CA GLU A 29 5.42 -49.23 -10.90
C GLU A 29 4.40 -49.97 -11.77
N HIS A 30 3.99 -49.41 -12.91
CA HIS A 30 3.97 -50.15 -14.18
C HIS A 30 3.66 -49.25 -15.40
N HIS A 31 4.40 -49.49 -16.49
CA HIS A 31 4.05 -49.27 -17.91
C HIS A 31 3.51 -47.91 -18.41
N SER A 32 4.33 -47.24 -19.23
CA SER A 32 3.87 -46.47 -20.41
C SER A 32 3.74 -47.43 -21.61
N PRO A 33 3.00 -47.11 -22.71
CA PRO A 33 3.67 -46.38 -23.80
C PRO A 33 2.77 -45.44 -24.66
N VAL A 34 3.41 -44.41 -25.23
CA VAL A 34 3.30 -43.92 -26.62
C VAL A 34 1.91 -43.69 -27.24
N VAL A 35 1.64 -42.42 -27.60
CA VAL A 35 1.52 -41.98 -29.00
C VAL A 35 2.06 -40.55 -29.15
N ASP A 36 2.55 -40.24 -30.35
CA ASP A 36 3.17 -38.97 -30.76
C ASP A 36 2.38 -38.41 -31.96
N GLU A 37 1.86 -37.17 -31.88
CA GLU A 37 1.25 -36.52 -33.06
C GLU A 37 1.30 -34.97 -33.05
N LEU A 38 2.10 -34.44 -33.98
CA LEU A 38 1.94 -33.21 -34.77
C LEU A 38 1.60 -31.85 -34.10
N ALA A 39 2.66 -31.04 -33.97
CA ALA A 39 2.84 -29.73 -34.62
C ALA A 39 1.61 -28.84 -34.96
N GLY A 40 1.63 -27.56 -34.51
CA GLY A 40 0.77 -26.54 -35.16
C GLY A 40 0.41 -25.22 -34.45
N HIS A 41 1.18 -24.68 -33.49
CA HIS A 41 0.71 -23.53 -32.66
C HIS A 41 1.54 -22.23 -32.69
N HIS A 42 2.26 -21.93 -33.79
CA HIS A 42 2.96 -20.65 -34.01
C HIS A 42 2.02 -19.44 -34.32
N GLY A 43 1.01 -19.21 -33.47
CA GLY A 43 0.06 -18.09 -33.62
C GLY A 43 -0.48 -17.48 -32.31
N VAL A 44 -0.67 -18.30 -31.28
CA VAL A 44 -1.44 -17.90 -30.07
C VAL A 44 -0.78 -16.75 -29.29
N LEU A 45 0.54 -16.77 -29.15
CA LEU A 45 1.28 -15.76 -28.38
C LEU A 45 1.26 -14.36 -29.02
N ALA A 46 1.18 -14.28 -30.34
CA ALA A 46 1.04 -13.00 -31.05
C ALA A 46 -0.34 -12.37 -30.84
N GLN A 47 -1.38 -13.19 -30.67
CA GLN A 47 -2.76 -12.75 -30.51
C GLN A 47 -3.02 -12.21 -29.10
N LEU A 48 -2.43 -12.83 -28.06
CA LEU A 48 -2.51 -12.36 -26.67
C LEU A 48 -1.90 -10.96 -26.49
N ARG A 49 -0.78 -10.64 -27.17
CA ARG A 49 -0.19 -9.28 -27.14
C ARG A 49 -1.07 -8.19 -27.76
N LYS A 50 -2.16 -8.57 -28.45
CA LYS A 50 -3.13 -7.65 -29.09
C LYS A 50 -4.44 -7.49 -28.30
N LEU A 51 -4.59 -8.16 -27.15
CA LEU A 51 -5.73 -8.01 -26.24
C LEU A 51 -5.50 -6.97 -25.13
N GLY A 52 -4.27 -6.83 -24.63
CA GLY A 52 -3.94 -5.88 -23.54
C GLY A 52 -4.20 -4.40 -23.89
N SER A 53 -4.18 -4.03 -25.17
CA SER A 53 -4.28 -2.66 -25.66
C SER A 53 -5.70 -2.23 -26.09
N ARG A 54 -6.75 -2.97 -25.71
CA ARG A 54 -8.14 -2.72 -26.13
C ARG A 54 -9.11 -2.29 -25.04
N LEU A 55 -8.67 -2.16 -23.79
CA LEU A 55 -9.54 -1.83 -22.64
C LEU A 55 -10.01 -0.36 -22.56
N LEU A 56 -9.72 0.48 -23.56
CA LEU A 56 -10.12 1.90 -23.61
C LEU A 56 -11.14 2.25 -24.71
N THR A 57 -11.73 1.27 -25.41
CA THR A 57 -12.90 1.53 -26.26
C THR A 57 -14.15 1.75 -25.40
N ARG A 58 -14.32 3.02 -25.00
CA ARG A 58 -15.47 3.65 -24.35
C ARG A 58 -16.83 3.05 -24.76
N ASP A 59 -17.40 2.22 -23.88
CA ASP A 59 -18.82 1.88 -23.93
C ASP A 59 -19.69 2.95 -23.23
N ARG A 60 -20.96 3.07 -23.65
CA ARG A 60 -21.99 3.95 -23.08
C ARG A 60 -23.26 3.13 -22.79
N GLY A 61 -23.30 2.43 -21.67
CA GLY A 61 -24.54 1.76 -21.24
C GLY A 61 -24.42 0.93 -19.96
N ASP A 62 -23.27 0.30 -19.73
CA ASP A 62 -23.11 -0.61 -18.59
C ASP A 62 -23.00 0.13 -17.24
N VAL A 63 -24.04 0.02 -16.41
CA VAL A 63 -24.00 0.38 -14.98
C VAL A 63 -23.33 -0.75 -14.19
N ARG A 64 -22.13 -1.14 -14.63
CA ARG A 64 -21.28 -2.09 -13.93
C ARG A 64 -21.03 -1.53 -12.53
N PRO A 65 -21.24 -2.29 -11.45
CA PRO A 65 -20.91 -1.82 -10.11
C PRO A 65 -19.44 -1.41 -10.11
N ARG A 66 -19.16 -0.12 -9.84
CA ARG A 66 -17.81 0.43 -9.76
C ARG A 66 -17.13 -0.14 -8.52
N HIS A 67 -16.62 -1.36 -8.67
CA HIS A 67 -16.01 -2.11 -7.58
C HIS A 67 -14.77 -1.34 -7.12
N ARG A 68 -14.88 -0.75 -5.93
CA ARG A 68 -13.80 0.02 -5.32
C ARG A 68 -12.56 -0.87 -5.22
N PRO A 69 -11.37 -0.41 -5.69
CA PRO A 69 -10.15 -1.20 -5.60
C PRO A 69 -9.86 -1.67 -4.18
N SER A 70 -9.46 -2.93 -4.02
CA SER A 70 -9.11 -3.47 -2.70
C SER A 70 -7.80 -2.87 -2.20
N ALA A 71 -7.61 -2.85 -0.88
CA ALA A 71 -6.35 -2.37 -0.29
C ALA A 71 -5.12 -3.15 -0.81
N ALA A 72 -5.28 -4.43 -1.20
CA ALA A 72 -4.22 -5.20 -1.85
C ALA A 72 -3.92 -4.68 -3.27
N ALA A 73 -4.95 -4.45 -4.09
CA ALA A 73 -4.81 -3.91 -5.44
C ALA A 73 -4.23 -2.49 -5.47
N LEU A 74 -4.42 -1.70 -4.41
CA LEU A 74 -3.89 -0.33 -4.30
C LEU A 74 -2.44 -0.25 -3.79
N LEU A 75 -2.01 -1.18 -2.92
CA LEU A 75 -0.73 -1.12 -2.20
C LEU A 75 0.30 -2.19 -2.61
N SER A 76 -0.15 -3.20 -3.35
CA SER A 76 0.67 -4.19 -4.05
C SER A 76 0.05 -4.58 -5.41
N PRO A 77 -0.19 -3.62 -6.33
CA PRO A 77 -0.51 -3.94 -7.72
C PRO A 77 0.62 -4.74 -8.38
N ALA A 78 0.29 -5.59 -9.36
CA ALA A 78 1.26 -6.39 -10.11
C ALA A 78 2.12 -5.55 -11.07
N ASP A 79 1.59 -4.42 -11.53
CA ASP A 79 2.31 -3.34 -12.20
C ASP A 79 1.96 -2.03 -11.45
N PRO A 80 2.91 -1.39 -10.76
CA PRO A 80 2.64 -0.15 -10.02
C PRO A 80 2.54 1.10 -10.91
N GLY A 81 3.06 1.07 -12.15
CA GLY A 81 3.26 2.26 -12.96
C GLY A 81 4.20 3.29 -12.31
N VAL A 82 3.99 4.58 -12.59
CA VAL A 82 4.85 5.68 -12.14
C VAL A 82 4.64 6.03 -10.65
N PHE A 83 3.45 5.78 -10.10
CA PHE A 83 3.22 5.79 -8.65
C PHE A 83 3.76 4.50 -8.03
N SER A 84 4.99 4.55 -7.51
CA SER A 84 5.75 3.40 -7.03
C SER A 84 5.11 2.70 -5.82
N LEU A 85 5.51 1.44 -5.55
CA LEU A 85 5.07 0.71 -4.35
C LEU A 85 5.47 1.43 -3.06
N TRP A 86 6.66 2.03 -3.03
CA TRP A 86 7.15 2.87 -1.94
C TRP A 86 6.19 4.04 -1.66
N GLU A 87 5.87 4.85 -2.68
CA GLU A 87 5.00 6.02 -2.51
C GLU A 87 3.58 5.63 -2.08
N ARG A 88 3.01 4.57 -2.68
CA ARG A 88 1.68 4.03 -2.31
C ARG A 88 1.61 3.69 -0.83
N ARG A 89 2.66 3.06 -0.31
CA ARG A 89 2.77 2.64 1.09
C ARG A 89 3.11 3.80 2.02
N ALA A 90 3.88 4.79 1.56
CA ALA A 90 4.17 6.03 2.29
C ALA A 90 2.88 6.82 2.55
N VAL A 91 2.08 7.05 1.51
CA VAL A 91 0.74 7.66 1.59
C VAL A 91 -0.17 6.87 2.53
N ALA A 92 -0.20 5.54 2.43
CA ALA A 92 -1.05 4.69 3.27
C ALA A 92 -0.65 4.71 4.75
N ALA A 93 0.64 4.61 5.08
CA ALA A 93 1.11 4.65 6.46
C ALA A 93 0.85 6.03 7.10
N PHE A 94 1.18 7.11 6.37
CA PHE A 94 0.94 8.49 6.80
C PHE A 94 -0.55 8.74 7.08
N ALA A 95 -1.43 8.37 6.15
CA ALA A 95 -2.89 8.46 6.34
C ALA A 95 -3.40 7.59 7.50
N SER A 96 -2.84 6.39 7.69
CA SER A 96 -3.24 5.50 8.79
C SER A 96 -2.91 6.05 10.18
N ILE A 97 -1.79 6.76 10.32
CA ILE A 97 -1.37 7.40 11.57
C ILE A 97 -2.21 8.65 11.83
N LEU A 98 -2.40 9.52 10.82
CA LEU A 98 -3.22 10.74 10.96
C LEU A 98 -4.69 10.46 11.28
N THR A 99 -5.21 9.29 10.91
CA THR A 99 -6.60 8.88 11.19
C THR A 99 -6.75 8.00 12.45
N GLY A 100 -5.65 7.73 13.18
CA GLY A 100 -5.67 6.84 14.34
C GLY A 100 -6.13 5.41 14.00
N ASN A 101 -5.84 4.94 12.79
CA ASN A 101 -6.44 3.73 12.23
C ASN A 101 -6.02 2.48 13.02
N VAL A 102 -7.00 1.65 13.41
CA VAL A 102 -6.76 0.41 14.20
C VAL A 102 -5.84 -0.61 13.51
N HIS A 103 -5.60 -0.47 12.21
CA HIS A 103 -4.67 -1.30 11.45
C HIS A 103 -3.36 -0.57 11.07
N GLN A 104 -3.02 0.57 11.69
CA GLN A 104 -1.82 1.36 11.35
C GLN A 104 -0.55 0.51 11.27
N ALA A 105 -0.34 -0.44 12.19
CA ALA A 105 0.82 -1.33 12.22
C ALA A 105 1.03 -2.13 10.91
N LYS A 106 -0.06 -2.48 10.20
CA LYS A 106 0.00 -3.14 8.89
C LYS A 106 0.62 -2.23 7.83
N TYR A 107 0.19 -0.97 7.78
CA TYR A 107 0.65 0.00 6.78
C TYR A 107 2.07 0.49 7.08
N VAL A 108 2.40 0.66 8.37
CA VAL A 108 3.77 0.92 8.84
C VAL A 108 4.70 -0.25 8.49
N GLY A 109 4.28 -1.51 8.68
CA GLY A 109 5.05 -2.69 8.28
C GLY A 109 5.31 -2.74 6.77
N LEU A 110 4.26 -2.56 5.95
CA LEU A 110 4.41 -2.46 4.49
C LEU A 110 5.39 -1.37 4.05
N LEU A 111 5.44 -0.24 4.78
CA LEU A 111 6.38 0.84 4.54
C LEU A 111 7.83 0.50 4.97
N ALA A 112 8.01 -0.24 6.06
CA ALA A 112 9.32 -0.72 6.49
C ALA A 112 9.93 -1.74 5.50
N ASP A 113 9.09 -2.56 4.87
CA ASP A 113 9.47 -3.54 3.84
C ASP A 113 9.38 -2.99 2.40
N SER A 114 9.33 -1.67 2.25
CA SER A 114 9.38 -1.00 0.95
C SER A 114 10.82 -0.87 0.41
N HIS A 115 10.93 -0.94 -0.91
CA HIS A 115 12.16 -0.81 -1.67
C HIS A 115 11.94 0.21 -2.80
N ASN A 116 13.01 0.82 -3.31
CA ASN A 116 12.98 1.65 -4.51
C ASN A 116 12.95 0.78 -5.79
N ASP A 117 12.83 1.42 -6.95
CA ASP A 117 12.73 0.73 -8.24
C ASP A 117 14.02 -0.04 -8.63
N THR A 118 15.15 0.25 -7.97
CA THR A 118 16.41 -0.50 -8.06
C THR A 118 16.53 -1.66 -7.05
N GLY A 119 15.51 -1.89 -6.21
CA GLY A 119 15.47 -3.00 -5.25
C GLY A 119 16.19 -2.76 -3.92
N GLU A 120 16.58 -1.51 -3.61
CA GLU A 120 17.23 -1.12 -2.36
C GLU A 120 16.20 -0.67 -1.31
N ARG A 121 16.43 -0.98 -0.03
CA ARG A 121 15.51 -0.61 1.08
C ARG A 121 15.50 0.90 1.33
N VAL A 122 14.34 1.52 1.20
CA VAL A 122 14.14 2.97 1.42
C VAL A 122 13.98 3.36 2.90
N GLY A 123 14.68 2.68 3.80
CA GLY A 123 14.47 2.74 5.26
C GLY A 123 14.50 4.15 5.86
N ASP A 124 15.49 4.96 5.46
CA ASP A 124 15.65 6.35 5.96
C ASP A 124 14.57 7.31 5.43
N LEU A 125 13.91 6.97 4.32
CA LEU A 125 12.75 7.69 3.81
C LEU A 125 11.49 7.21 4.53
N SER A 126 11.33 5.90 4.74
CA SER A 126 10.24 5.32 5.54
C SER A 126 10.19 5.93 6.94
N GLN A 127 11.33 6.01 7.63
CA GLN A 127 11.38 6.64 8.96
C GLN A 127 11.09 8.14 8.93
N ALA A 128 11.49 8.86 7.86
CA ALA A 128 11.17 10.28 7.72
C ALA A 128 9.66 10.54 7.56
N VAL A 129 8.97 9.73 6.75
CA VAL A 129 7.49 9.80 6.59
C VAL A 129 6.78 9.44 7.90
N LEU A 130 7.25 8.40 8.60
CA LEU A 130 6.67 7.97 9.87
C LEU A 130 6.87 9.01 10.98
N ALA A 131 8.04 9.64 11.08
CA ALA A 131 8.31 10.69 12.06
C ALA A 131 7.39 11.91 11.84
N GLU A 132 7.22 12.33 10.60
CA GLU A 132 6.35 13.47 10.27
C GLU A 132 4.86 13.15 10.51
N ALA A 133 4.42 11.92 10.22
CA ALA A 133 3.06 11.47 10.50
C ALA A 133 2.73 11.55 12.01
N HIS A 134 3.62 11.05 12.88
CA HIS A 134 3.43 11.12 14.33
C HIS A 134 3.50 12.56 14.87
N ARG A 135 4.39 13.40 14.31
CA ARG A 135 4.47 14.83 14.65
C ARG A 135 3.14 15.54 14.37
N LEU A 136 2.57 15.30 13.19
CA LEU A 136 1.31 15.89 12.76
C LEU A 136 0.09 15.33 13.51
N ALA A 137 0.05 14.03 13.80
CA ALA A 137 -1.00 13.43 14.65
C ALA A 137 -0.98 13.97 16.09
N SER A 138 0.13 14.54 16.54
CA SER A 138 0.28 15.23 17.84
C SER A 138 0.03 16.74 17.76
N THR A 139 -0.37 17.27 16.60
CA THR A 139 -0.57 18.71 16.34
C THR A 139 -2.06 19.01 16.17
N MET A 140 -2.54 20.15 16.69
CA MET A 140 -3.91 20.63 16.42
C MET A 140 -4.12 20.86 14.90
N PRO A 141 -5.35 20.73 14.37
CA PRO A 141 -5.60 20.90 12.94
C PRO A 141 -5.12 22.26 12.40
N LEU A 142 -4.15 22.21 11.48
CA LEU A 142 -3.62 23.35 10.75
C LEU A 142 -4.50 23.65 9.53
N ASP A 143 -4.88 24.92 9.35
CA ASP A 143 -5.56 25.45 8.14
C ASP A 143 -4.81 25.11 6.84
N ARG A 144 -3.49 24.93 6.92
CA ARG A 144 -2.64 24.45 5.85
C ARG A 144 -1.40 23.75 6.40
N TYR A 145 -1.26 22.46 6.10
CA TYR A 145 0.02 21.76 6.22
C TYR A 145 0.92 22.05 5.00
N ARG A 146 2.22 22.19 5.26
CA ARG A 146 3.32 22.17 4.30
C ARG A 146 4.46 21.32 4.85
N VAL A 147 5.07 20.51 3.99
CA VAL A 147 6.32 19.81 4.30
C VAL A 147 7.43 20.86 4.51
N GLY A 148 8.24 20.71 5.56
CA GLY A 148 9.40 21.58 5.78
C GLY A 148 10.55 21.25 4.83
N ASP A 149 11.37 22.24 4.44
CA ASP A 149 12.29 22.09 3.31
C ASP A 149 13.31 20.96 3.48
N ARG A 150 13.90 20.78 4.68
CA ARG A 150 14.77 19.63 5.00
C ARG A 150 14.12 18.25 4.83
N LEU A 151 12.79 18.18 4.88
CA LEU A 151 12.03 16.94 4.64
C LEU A 151 11.66 16.82 3.15
N ARG A 152 11.39 17.93 2.46
CA ARG A 152 11.20 17.99 0.99
C ARG A 152 12.48 17.60 0.24
N GLU A 153 13.63 18.11 0.66
CA GLU A 153 14.97 17.74 0.17
C GLU A 153 15.24 16.23 0.28
N ARG A 154 14.80 15.60 1.40
CA ARG A 154 14.97 14.16 1.64
C ARG A 154 13.96 13.30 0.89
N LEU A 155 12.70 13.70 0.82
CA LEU A 155 11.62 12.91 0.24
C LEU A 155 11.40 13.15 -1.26
N ASN A 156 11.96 14.23 -1.81
CA ASN A 156 11.64 14.86 -3.09
C ASN A 156 10.25 15.55 -3.15
N ASP A 157 10.08 16.43 -4.14
CA ASP A 157 8.86 17.23 -4.34
C ASP A 157 7.61 16.39 -4.60
N ARG A 158 7.75 15.26 -5.33
CA ARG A 158 6.64 14.37 -5.68
C ARG A 158 6.02 13.78 -4.42
N VAL A 159 6.84 13.22 -3.52
CA VAL A 159 6.38 12.68 -2.23
C VAL A 159 5.92 13.80 -1.30
N ALA A 160 6.63 14.93 -1.24
CA ALA A 160 6.25 16.05 -0.38
C ALA A 160 4.86 16.60 -0.75
N ALA A 161 4.58 16.82 -2.03
CA ALA A 161 3.28 17.27 -2.51
C ALA A 161 2.17 16.24 -2.23
N ALA A 162 2.48 14.94 -2.27
CA ALA A 162 1.54 13.88 -1.89
C ALA A 162 1.13 14.02 -0.41
N LEU A 163 2.08 14.10 0.53
CA LEU A 163 1.77 14.23 1.97
C LEU A 163 0.93 15.49 2.26
N GLU A 164 1.22 16.60 1.58
CA GLU A 164 0.43 17.83 1.68
C GLU A 164 -1.00 17.68 1.16
N HIS A 165 -1.22 16.88 0.11
CA HIS A 165 -2.56 16.58 -0.40
C HIS A 165 -3.33 15.60 0.49
N VAL A 166 -2.66 14.57 1.05
CA VAL A 166 -3.27 13.63 2.02
C VAL A 166 -3.87 14.40 3.20
N TRP A 167 -3.09 15.34 3.79
CA TRP A 167 -3.58 16.19 4.88
C TRP A 167 -4.86 16.94 4.50
N GLN A 168 -4.88 17.54 3.30
CA GLN A 168 -6.02 18.32 2.83
C GLN A 168 -7.27 17.47 2.57
N ILE A 169 -7.13 16.23 2.08
CA ILE A 169 -8.25 15.30 1.95
C ILE A 169 -8.83 14.96 3.33
N LEU A 170 -7.98 14.57 4.28
CA LEU A 170 -8.41 14.12 5.61
C LEU A 170 -9.06 15.23 6.44
N HIS A 171 -8.71 16.50 6.20
CA HIS A 171 -9.30 17.67 6.87
C HIS A 171 -10.37 18.40 6.04
N GLY A 172 -10.83 17.84 4.91
CA GLY A 172 -11.89 18.43 4.08
C GLY A 172 -11.49 19.67 3.26
N LEU A 173 -10.20 20.01 3.23
CA LEU A 173 -9.63 21.17 2.53
C LEU A 173 -9.38 20.91 1.02
N SER A 174 -9.53 19.66 0.57
CA SER A 174 -9.25 19.20 -0.80
C SER A 174 -10.16 19.78 -1.89
N GLY A 175 -11.24 20.49 -1.52
CA GLY A 175 -12.13 21.17 -2.46
C GLY A 175 -11.49 22.29 -3.30
N THR A 176 -10.22 22.63 -3.07
CA THR A 176 -9.48 23.61 -3.88
C THR A 176 -8.61 22.92 -4.95
N GLY A 177 -8.88 23.21 -6.23
CA GLY A 177 -8.11 22.68 -7.37
C GLY A 177 -6.61 23.00 -7.33
N ALA A 178 -6.22 23.99 -6.52
CA ALA A 178 -4.84 24.32 -6.20
C ALA A 178 -4.04 23.11 -5.68
N SER A 179 -4.64 22.19 -4.92
CA SER A 179 -3.88 21.03 -4.41
C SER A 179 -3.55 20.01 -5.50
N ARG A 180 -4.48 19.72 -6.41
CA ARG A 180 -4.18 18.86 -7.59
C ARG A 180 -3.17 19.55 -8.52
N GLN A 181 -3.26 20.87 -8.69
CA GLN A 181 -2.26 21.63 -9.45
C GLN A 181 -0.85 21.56 -8.81
N CYS A 182 -0.73 21.49 -7.48
CA CYS A 182 0.57 21.25 -6.83
C CYS A 182 1.11 19.85 -7.15
N LEU A 183 0.27 18.81 -7.15
CA LEU A 183 0.66 17.46 -7.55
C LEU A 183 1.13 17.41 -9.01
N SER A 184 0.38 18.00 -9.95
CA SER A 184 0.78 18.03 -11.36
C SER A 184 2.09 18.80 -11.59
N ARG A 185 2.37 19.87 -10.82
CA ARG A 185 3.66 20.57 -10.84
C ARG A 185 4.81 19.71 -10.27
N ALA A 186 4.52 18.85 -9.31
CA ALA A 186 5.45 17.85 -8.77
C ALA A 186 5.47 16.53 -9.59
N GLY A 187 5.03 16.57 -10.85
CA GLY A 187 5.13 15.45 -11.80
C GLY A 187 4.09 14.33 -11.65
N TRP A 188 3.04 14.51 -10.84
CA TRP A 188 1.95 13.52 -10.76
C TRP A 188 1.07 13.54 -12.01
N SER A 189 0.85 12.38 -12.63
CA SER A 189 -0.14 12.20 -13.70
C SER A 189 -1.57 12.18 -13.14
N GLU A 190 -2.59 12.41 -13.97
CA GLU A 190 -3.99 12.37 -13.51
C GLU A 190 -4.38 10.99 -12.96
N ASP A 191 -3.91 9.91 -13.59
CA ASP A 191 -4.10 8.53 -13.11
C ASP A 191 -3.35 8.24 -11.80
N ASP A 192 -2.16 8.81 -11.59
CA ASP A 192 -1.45 8.73 -10.30
C ASP A 192 -2.23 9.48 -9.19
N ILE A 193 -2.77 10.67 -9.49
CA ILE A 193 -3.58 11.47 -8.55
C ILE A 193 -4.84 10.69 -8.15
N VAL A 194 -5.57 10.14 -9.12
CA VAL A 194 -6.75 9.29 -8.87
C VAL A 194 -6.36 8.03 -8.08
N SER A 195 -5.19 7.43 -8.34
CA SER A 195 -4.68 6.31 -7.56
C SER A 195 -4.33 6.67 -6.12
N LEU A 196 -3.73 7.85 -5.89
CA LEU A 196 -3.41 8.40 -4.57
C LEU A 196 -4.71 8.67 -3.79
N GLU A 197 -5.69 9.33 -4.40
CA GLU A 197 -7.00 9.58 -3.78
C GLU A 197 -7.71 8.27 -3.42
N HIS A 198 -7.63 7.23 -4.27
CA HIS A 198 -8.11 5.89 -3.91
C HIS A 198 -7.37 5.29 -2.71
N VAL A 199 -6.05 5.46 -2.55
CA VAL A 199 -5.32 5.04 -1.35
C VAL A 199 -5.81 5.80 -0.11
N VAL A 200 -5.91 7.13 -0.17
CA VAL A 200 -6.34 7.95 0.98
C VAL A 200 -7.78 7.64 1.38
N SER A 201 -8.64 7.31 0.41
CA SER A 201 -10.02 6.91 0.68
C SER A 201 -10.14 5.72 1.65
N LEU A 202 -9.12 4.85 1.74
CA LEU A 202 -9.11 3.70 2.67
C LEU A 202 -9.17 4.12 4.15
N PHE A 203 -8.82 5.38 4.44
CA PHE A 203 -8.69 5.93 5.79
C PHE A 203 -9.74 7.01 6.09
N SER A 204 -10.24 7.69 5.06
CA SER A 204 -11.31 8.68 5.21
C SER A 204 -12.68 8.00 5.39
N PRO A 205 -13.48 8.36 6.40
CA PRO A 205 -14.91 8.03 6.40
C PRO A 205 -15.57 8.69 5.17
N MET A 206 -16.54 8.02 4.55
CA MET A 206 -17.14 8.49 3.29
C MET A 206 -18.07 9.69 3.48
N SER A 207 -17.49 10.87 3.72
CA SER A 207 -18.13 12.14 3.41
C SER A 207 -18.37 12.19 1.91
N VAL A 208 -19.64 12.07 1.50
CA VAL A 208 -20.06 11.99 0.11
C VAL A 208 -19.53 13.19 -0.66
N ILE A 209 -18.69 12.94 -1.68
CA ILE A 209 -18.27 13.95 -2.64
C ILE A 209 -19.52 14.39 -3.42
N ARG A 210 -20.08 15.54 -3.04
CA ARG A 210 -21.03 16.26 -3.89
C ARG A 210 -20.23 16.95 -4.98
N HIS A 211 -20.33 16.41 -6.20
CA HIS A 211 -20.03 17.12 -7.43
C HIS A 211 -21.16 18.12 -7.75
#